data_AF-A0A7J8ZG05-F1
#
_entry.id   AF-A0A7J8ZG05-F1
#
_cell.length_a   1.000
_cell.length_b   1.000
_cell.length_c   1.000
_cell.angle_alpha   90.00
_cell.angle_beta   90.00
_cell.angle_gamma   90.00
#
_symmetry.space_group_name_H-M   'P 1'
#
loop_
_entity.id
_entity.type
_entity.pdbx_description
1 polymer ?
#
loop_
_entity_poly.entity_id
_entity_poly.type
_entity_poly.pdbx_seq_one_letter_code
_entity_poly.pdbx_strand_id
1 'polypeptide(L)'
;MLRQRQISKLKEAHFQQNGGILLQGQLSKLQGYHEDVKVFTAKELEKATNNYHESRILRQGGHRTMYKRILVDNRIVANKKSIIGDPSQVEQFINKIMLLYQINHKNVVKLLGCCLET
;
A
#
# COMPACT_ATOMS: atom_id res chain seq x y z
N MET A 1 -12.97 -15.50 18.77
CA MET A 1 -13.86 -15.04 17.67
C MET A 1 -14.15 -13.53 17.69
N LEU A 2 -14.48 -12.91 18.83
CA LEU A 2 -14.81 -11.46 18.91
C LEU A 2 -13.65 -10.54 18.52
N ARG A 3 -12.43 -10.80 19.01
CA ARG A 3 -11.22 -10.01 18.70
C ARG A 3 -10.89 -10.00 17.21
N GLN A 4 -10.99 -11.15 16.53
CA GLN A 4 -10.75 -11.25 15.09
C GLN A 4 -11.74 -10.38 14.29
N ARG A 5 -13.03 -10.41 14.69
CA ARG A 5 -14.07 -9.59 14.07
C ARG A 5 -13.83 -8.09 14.25
N GLN A 6 -13.35 -7.66 15.42
CA GLN A 6 -12.98 -6.26 15.66
C GLN A 6 -11.83 -5.80 14.75
N ILE A 7 -10.79 -6.62 14.61
CA ILE A 7 -9.65 -6.31 13.72
C ILE A 7 -10.12 -6.19 12.26
N SER A 8 -10.95 -7.12 11.79
CA SER A 8 -11.51 -7.05 10.43
C SER A 8 -12.32 -5.78 10.20
N LYS A 9 -13.15 -5.38 11.18
CA LYS A 9 -13.92 -4.12 11.11
C LYS A 9 -13.02 -2.88 11.05
N LEU A 10 -11.93 -2.88 11.82
CA LEU A 10 -10.99 -1.77 11.82
C LEU A 10 -10.25 -1.65 10.48
N LYS A 11 -9.81 -2.79 9.90
CA LYS A 11 -9.17 -2.82 8.59
C LYS A 11 -10.08 -2.30 7.48
N GLU A 12 -11.35 -2.72 7.52
CA GLU A 12 -12.36 -2.20 6.60
C GLU A 12 -12.54 -0.69 6.79
N ALA A 13 -12.68 -0.21 8.04
CA ALA A 13 -12.81 1.22 8.31
C ALA A 13 -11.61 2.02 7.78
N HIS A 14 -10.38 1.54 7.98
CA HIS A 14 -9.19 2.17 7.41
C HIS A 14 -9.21 2.15 5.89
N PHE A 15 -9.58 1.02 5.26
CA PHE A 15 -9.68 0.93 3.82
C PHE A 15 -10.62 2.00 3.26
N GLN A 16 -11.78 2.20 3.90
CA GLN A 16 -12.75 3.22 3.53
C GLN A 16 -12.19 4.64 3.75
N GLN A 17 -11.66 4.92 4.93
CA GLN A 17 -11.12 6.24 5.31
C GLN A 17 -9.93 6.67 4.47
N ASN A 18 -9.07 5.72 4.07
CA ASN A 18 -7.87 5.97 3.29
C ASN A 18 -8.12 6.04 1.78
N GLY A 19 -9.39 6.09 1.33
CA GLY A 19 -9.74 6.28 -0.08
C GLY A 19 -9.84 5.00 -0.89
N GLY A 20 -10.10 3.85 -0.26
CA GLY A 20 -10.20 2.55 -0.92
C GLY A 20 -11.25 2.50 -2.03
N ILE A 21 -12.44 3.09 -1.82
CA ILE A 21 -13.48 3.18 -2.86
C ILE A 21 -13.00 4.02 -4.04
N LEU A 22 -12.37 5.18 -3.76
CA LEU A 22 -11.86 6.07 -4.80
C LEU A 22 -10.81 5.38 -5.66
N LEU A 23 -9.88 4.67 -5.01
CA LEU A 23 -8.88 3.87 -5.70
C LEU A 23 -9.56 2.83 -6.60
N GLN A 24 -10.45 2.00 -6.06
CA GLN A 24 -11.17 0.97 -6.84
C GLN A 24 -11.90 1.57 -8.05
N GLY A 25 -12.56 2.71 -7.88
CA GLY A 25 -13.25 3.42 -8.97
C GLY A 25 -12.32 4.01 -10.03
N GLN A 26 -11.07 4.37 -9.68
CA GLN A 26 -10.07 4.79 -10.66
C GLN A 26 -9.41 3.58 -11.35
N LEU A 27 -9.21 2.48 -10.63
CA LEU A 27 -8.67 1.22 -11.18
C LEU A 27 -9.60 0.59 -12.21
N SER A 28 -10.91 0.60 -11.96
CA SER A 28 -11.89 0.07 -12.93
C SER A 28 -11.85 0.81 -14.27
N LYS A 29 -11.52 2.11 -14.27
CA LYS A 29 -11.36 2.92 -15.48
C LYS A 29 -10.09 2.59 -16.27
N LEU A 30 -9.13 1.88 -15.67
CA LEU A 30 -7.85 1.51 -16.29
C LEU A 30 -7.83 0.09 -16.88
N GLN A 31 -8.99 -0.60 -16.95
CA GLN A 31 -9.12 -1.90 -17.61
C GLN A 31 -8.59 -1.83 -19.05
N GLY A 32 -7.33 -2.23 -19.25
CA GLY A 32 -6.57 -2.04 -20.50
C GLY A 32 -5.07 -1.78 -20.30
N TYR A 33 -4.62 -1.39 -19.10
CA TYR A 33 -3.20 -1.34 -18.77
C TYR A 33 -2.65 -2.74 -18.47
N HIS A 34 -1.46 -3.04 -19.01
CA HIS A 34 -0.89 -4.40 -19.15
C HIS A 34 -0.43 -5.07 -17.84
N GLU A 35 -0.63 -4.42 -16.70
CA GLU A 35 -0.36 -4.95 -15.38
C GLU A 35 -1.56 -4.60 -14.50
N ASP A 36 -1.98 -5.52 -13.64
CA ASP A 36 -3.07 -5.30 -12.69
C ASP A 36 -2.54 -4.59 -11.44
N VAL A 37 -3.20 -3.50 -11.02
CA VAL A 37 -2.88 -2.84 -9.74
C VAL A 37 -3.16 -3.81 -8.62
N LYS A 38 -2.11 -4.25 -7.93
CA LYS A 38 -2.28 -5.11 -6.77
C LYS A 38 -2.62 -4.29 -5.52
N VAL A 39 -3.85 -4.43 -5.06
CA VAL A 39 -4.25 -4.01 -3.71
C VAL A 39 -3.92 -5.14 -2.74
N PHE A 40 -2.92 -4.93 -1.89
CA PHE A 40 -2.50 -5.87 -0.86
C PHE A 40 -3.32 -5.71 0.41
N THR A 41 -3.49 -6.81 1.13
CA THR A 41 -4.00 -6.78 2.51
C THR A 41 -2.89 -6.41 3.50
N ALA A 42 -3.25 -5.86 4.66
CA ALA A 42 -2.30 -5.59 5.74
C ALA A 42 -1.59 -6.87 6.19
N LYS A 43 -2.29 -8.02 6.16
CA LYS A 43 -1.73 -9.31 6.56
C LYS A 43 -0.62 -9.79 5.61
N GLU A 44 -0.78 -9.55 4.30
CA GLU A 44 0.28 -9.85 3.33
C GLU A 44 1.52 -8.98 3.57
N LEU A 45 1.32 -7.70 3.88
CA LEU A 45 2.43 -6.78 4.17
C LEU A 45 3.11 -7.13 5.50
N GLU A 46 2.36 -7.45 6.55
CA GLU A 46 2.89 -7.90 7.85
C GLU A 46 3.75 -9.16 7.69
N LYS A 47 3.24 -10.19 7.02
CA LYS A 47 4.00 -11.42 6.78
C LYS A 47 5.30 -11.14 6.02
N ALA A 48 5.21 -10.26 5.03
CA ALA A 48 6.32 -9.90 4.18
C ALA A 48 7.41 -9.05 4.85
N THR A 49 7.06 -8.27 5.87
CA THR A 49 7.99 -7.43 6.64
C THR A 49 8.39 -8.06 7.97
N ASN A 50 8.05 -9.33 8.21
CA ASN A 50 8.21 -9.99 9.50
C ASN A 50 7.57 -9.16 10.64
N ASN A 51 6.30 -8.80 10.48
CA ASN A 51 5.55 -7.91 11.39
C ASN A 51 6.21 -6.54 11.57
N TYR A 52 6.72 -5.95 10.47
CA TYR A 52 7.44 -4.66 10.48
C TYR A 52 8.64 -4.63 11.43
N HIS A 53 9.34 -5.75 11.57
CA HIS A 53 10.52 -5.84 12.44
C HIS A 53 11.60 -4.82 12.04
N GLU A 54 12.25 -4.23 13.04
CA GLU A 54 13.31 -3.23 12.85
C GLU A 54 14.47 -3.70 11.96
N SER A 55 14.81 -5.00 11.97
CA SER A 55 15.84 -5.59 11.10
C SER A 55 15.48 -5.53 9.61
N ARG A 56 14.23 -5.23 9.28
CA ARG A 56 13.76 -4.99 7.91
C ARG A 56 13.76 -3.52 7.54
N ILE A 57 14.05 -2.58 8.45
CA ILE A 57 14.07 -1.16 8.11
C ILE A 57 15.23 -0.87 7.15
N LEU A 58 14.90 -0.32 5.99
CA LEU A 58 15.86 0.24 5.04
C LEU A 58 16.14 1.71 5.34
N ARG A 59 15.08 2.44 5.71
CA ARG A 59 15.15 3.87 6.03
C ARG A 59 13.99 4.28 6.92
N GLN A 60 14.24 5.16 7.88
CA GLN A 60 13.23 5.78 8.72
C GLN A 60 13.43 7.30 8.72
N GLY A 61 12.35 8.06 8.62
CA GLY A 61 12.41 9.53 8.72
C GLY A 61 11.03 10.18 8.62
N GLY A 62 10.79 11.18 9.48
CA GLY A 62 9.47 11.84 9.59
C GLY A 62 8.34 10.83 9.80
N HIS A 63 7.22 11.03 9.11
CA HIS A 63 6.04 10.13 9.16
C HIS A 63 6.13 8.91 8.22
N ARG A 64 7.34 8.50 7.80
CA ARG A 64 7.52 7.48 6.77
C ARG A 64 8.62 6.48 7.15
N THR A 65 8.33 5.21 6.93
CA THR A 65 9.31 4.12 7.14
C THR A 65 9.33 3.22 5.93
N MET A 66 10.54 2.92 5.44
CA MET A 66 10.80 2.01 4.35
C MET A 66 11.29 0.68 4.91
N TYR A 67 10.60 -0.41 4.60
CA TYR A 67 10.97 -1.77 4.98
C TYR A 67 11.40 -2.58 3.75
N LYS A 68 12.37 -3.46 3.93
CA LYS A 68 12.77 -4.49 2.97
C LYS A 68 11.77 -5.63 3.02
N ARG A 69 11.24 -6.01 1.86
CA ARG A 69 10.40 -7.20 1.66
C ARG A 69 11.05 -8.11 0.62
N ILE A 70 10.96 -9.41 0.84
CA ILE A 70 11.32 -10.43 -0.15
C ILE A 70 10.00 -11.04 -0.66
N LEU A 71 9.80 -11.01 -1.97
CA LEU A 71 8.65 -11.63 -2.63
C LEU A 71 8.85 -13.15 -2.75
N VAL A 72 7.78 -13.88 -3.10
CA VAL A 72 7.83 -15.35 -3.26
C VAL A 72 8.81 -15.76 -4.37
N ASP A 73 8.99 -14.91 -5.38
CA ASP A 73 9.94 -15.08 -6.48
C ASP A 73 11.36 -14.56 -6.16
N ASN A 74 11.69 -14.38 -4.87
CA ASN A 74 12.96 -13.86 -4.35
C ASN A 74 13.32 -12.42 -4.75
N ARG A 75 12.43 -11.68 -5.44
CA ARG A 75 12.67 -10.26 -5.70
C ARG A 75 12.63 -9.45 -4.39
N ILE A 76 13.57 -8.54 -4.25
CA ILE A 76 13.62 -7.60 -3.12
C ILE A 76 12.82 -6.35 -3.51
N VAL A 77 11.87 -5.96 -2.68
CA VAL A 77 11.04 -4.77 -2.88
C VAL A 77 11.04 -3.90 -1.62
N ALA A 78 10.80 -2.61 -1.80
CA ALA A 78 10.70 -1.66 -0.71
C ALA A 78 9.23 -1.39 -0.36
N ASN A 79 8.85 -1.65 0.89
CA ASN A 79 7.52 -1.35 1.42
C ASN A 79 7.58 0.00 2.15
N LYS A 80 6.85 1.00 1.63
CA LYS A 80 6.76 2.33 2.23
C LYS A 80 5.48 2.45 3.07
N LYS A 81 5.62 2.48 4.39
CA LYS A 81 4.52 2.84 5.29
C LYS A 81 4.47 4.37 5.45
N SER A 82 3.31 4.96 5.22
CA SER A 82 3.04 6.39 5.43
C SER A 82 1.75 6.55 6.23
N ILE A 83 1.70 7.52 7.14
CA ILE A 83 0.50 7.87 7.89
C ILE A 83 -0.18 9.03 7.17
N ILE A 84 -1.49 8.90 6.90
CA ILE A 84 -2.33 10.01 6.42
C ILE A 84 -2.89 10.70 7.68
N GLY A 85 -2.29 11.82 8.07
CA GLY A 85 -2.70 12.55 9.28
C GLY A 85 -3.88 13.51 9.06
N ASP A 86 -4.20 13.83 7.79
CA ASP A 86 -5.22 14.78 7.41
C ASP A 86 -6.13 14.17 6.32
N PRO A 87 -7.44 13.98 6.60
CA PRO A 87 -8.39 13.44 5.64
C PRO A 87 -8.49 14.21 4.33
N SER A 88 -8.20 15.52 4.33
CA SER A 88 -8.21 16.34 3.11
C SER A 88 -7.12 15.92 2.09
N GLN A 89 -6.11 15.17 2.54
CA GLN A 89 -5.00 14.71 1.71
C GLN A 89 -5.26 13.35 1.06
N VAL A 90 -6.36 12.66 1.40
CA VAL A 90 -6.66 11.31 0.89
C VAL A 90 -6.75 11.31 -0.63
N GLU A 91 -7.45 12.28 -1.23
CA GLU A 91 -7.56 12.36 -2.70
C GLU A 91 -6.20 12.57 -3.36
N GLN A 92 -5.39 13.49 -2.84
CA GLN A 92 -4.04 13.74 -3.36
C GLN A 92 -3.14 12.50 -3.26
N PHE A 93 -3.29 11.74 -2.17
CA PHE A 93 -2.57 10.50 -1.95
C PHE A 93 -2.98 9.43 -2.98
N ILE A 94 -4.28 9.26 -3.21
CA ILE A 94 -4.79 8.31 -4.21
C ILE A 94 -4.36 8.72 -5.63
N ASN A 95 -4.49 9.99 -6.00
CA ASN A 95 -4.03 10.49 -7.30
C ASN A 95 -2.54 10.23 -7.53
N LYS A 96 -1.72 10.37 -6.49
CA LYS A 96 -0.29 10.04 -6.55
C LYS A 96 -0.05 8.54 -6.75
N ILE A 97 -0.80 7.67 -6.09
CA ILE A 97 -0.73 6.21 -6.30
C ILE A 97 -1.03 5.88 -7.76
N MET A 98 -2.11 6.45 -8.31
CA MET A 98 -2.51 6.22 -9.69
C MET A 98 -1.44 6.68 -10.69
N LEU A 99 -0.87 7.87 -10.47
CA LEU A 99 0.20 8.39 -11.32
C LEU A 99 1.44 7.48 -11.29
N LEU A 100 1.91 7.11 -10.10
CA LEU A 100 3.07 6.23 -9.93
C LEU A 100 2.85 4.85 -10.53
N TYR A 101 1.60 4.39 -10.57
CA TYR A 101 1.25 3.13 -11.18
C TYR A 101 1.38 3.16 -12.70
N GLN A 102 0.92 4.23 -13.34
CA GLN A 102 0.97 4.37 -14.80
C GLN A 102 2.38 4.61 -15.34
N ILE A 103 3.29 5.14 -14.51
CA ILE A 103 4.67 5.40 -14.92
C ILE A 103 5.47 4.09 -14.97
N ASN A 104 5.76 3.62 -16.18
CA ASN A 104 6.66 2.51 -16.45
C ASN A 104 7.90 3.00 -17.21
N HIS A 105 8.89 3.51 -16.47
CA HIS A 105 10.13 4.04 -17.06
C HIS A 105 11.37 3.52 -16.32
N LYS A 106 12.43 3.19 -17.06
CA LYS A 106 13.67 2.58 -16.52
C LYS A 106 14.36 3.39 -15.41
N ASN A 107 14.14 4.71 -15.38
CA ASN A 107 14.73 5.62 -14.38
C ASN A 107 13.76 6.02 -13.27
N VAL A 108 12.55 5.45 -13.22
CA VAL A 108 11.55 5.74 -12.20
C VAL A 108 11.24 4.47 -11.41
N VAL A 109 11.14 4.60 -10.09
CA VAL A 109 10.76 3.47 -9.24
C VAL A 109 9.32 3.06 -9.55
N LYS A 110 9.16 1.83 -10.03
CA LYS A 110 7.87 1.25 -10.34
C LYS A 110 7.09 0.90 -9.07
N LEU A 111 5.83 1.36 -8.99
CA LEU A 111 4.92 0.96 -7.93
C LEU A 111 4.29 -0.40 -8.26
N LEU A 112 4.50 -1.39 -7.40
CA LEU A 112 3.96 -2.74 -7.59
C LEU A 112 2.57 -2.95 -6.99
N GLY A 113 2.11 -2.01 -6.16
CA GLY A 113 0.82 -2.06 -5.48
C GLY A 113 0.82 -1.28 -4.17
N CYS A 114 -0.32 -1.26 -3.50
CA CYS A 114 -0.53 -0.52 -2.26
C CYS A 114 -1.44 -1.28 -1.28
N CYS A 115 -1.53 -0.79 -0.04
CA CYS A 115 -2.45 -1.28 0.98
C CYS A 115 -3.02 -0.06 1.70
N LEU A 116 -4.32 -0.10 2.00
CA LEU A 116 -5.06 1.01 2.63
C LEU A 116 -5.71 0.60 3.97
N GLU A 117 -5.44 -0.61 4.47
CA GLU A 117 -6.04 -1.18 5.70
C GLU A 117 -5.35 -0.73 7.01
N THR A 118 -4.34 0.15 6.96
CA THR A 118 -3.44 0.47 8.09
C THR A 118 -3.23 1.95 8.32
#